data_AF-A0A3M1AL32-F1
#
_entry.id   AF-A0A3M1AL32-F1
#
_cell.length_a   1.000
_cell.length_b   1.000
_cell.length_c   1.000
_cell.angle_alpha   90.00
_cell.angle_beta   90.00
_cell.angle_gamma   90.00
#
_symmetry.space_group_name_H-M   'P 1'
#
loop_
_entity.id
_entity.type
_entity.pdbx_description
1 polymer ?
#
loop_
_entity_poly.entity_id
_entity_poly.type
_entity_poly.pdbx_seq_one_letter_code
_entity_poly.pdbx_strand_id
1 'polypeptide(L)'
;MPLQLKDKKILGWCLYDWANSAYATTVMAGFFPIFFKKYWSLGADVTQSTAMLGAANSLAGLLVAILAPILGAIADRGGYK
;
A
#
# COMPACT_ATOMS: atom_id res chain seq x y z
N MET A 1 -10.22 -18.67 24.95
CA MET A 1 -11.04 -18.53 23.72
C MET A 1 -10.28 -19.25 22.60
N PRO A 2 -10.70 -20.45 22.15
CA PRO A 2 -9.99 -21.14 21.08
C PRO A 2 -10.27 -20.44 19.75
N LEU A 3 -9.23 -20.11 18.98
CA LEU A 3 -9.36 -19.57 17.63
C LEU A 3 -10.18 -20.55 16.79
N GLN A 4 -11.36 -20.15 16.34
CA GLN A 4 -12.16 -20.93 15.40
C GLN A 4 -11.59 -20.79 13.98
N LEU A 5 -10.40 -21.34 13.75
CA LEU A 5 -9.71 -21.42 12.44
C LEU A 5 -10.47 -22.23 11.37
N LYS A 6 -11.69 -22.73 11.68
CA LYS A 6 -12.54 -23.48 10.74
C LYS A 6 -13.34 -22.59 9.78
N ASP A 7 -13.45 -21.29 10.06
CA ASP A 7 -14.14 -20.38 9.14
C ASP A 7 -13.23 -20.05 7.93
N LYS A 8 -13.61 -20.56 6.77
CA LYS A 8 -12.91 -20.32 5.50
C LYS A 8 -12.82 -18.83 5.17
N LYS A 9 -13.77 -18.00 5.62
CA LYS A 9 -13.72 -16.54 5.44
C LYS A 9 -12.57 -15.92 6.23
N ILE A 10 -12.39 -16.34 7.49
CA ILE A 10 -11.31 -15.84 8.36
C ILE A 10 -9.96 -16.25 7.76
N LEU A 11 -9.80 -17.52 7.37
CA LEU A 11 -8.58 -17.98 6.71
C LEU A 11 -8.28 -17.20 5.41
N GLY A 12 -9.31 -16.95 4.59
CA GLY A 12 -9.17 -16.15 3.37
C GLY A 12 -8.71 -14.73 3.66
N TRP A 13 -9.28 -14.09 4.68
CA TRP A 13 -8.90 -12.74 5.10
C TRP A 13 -7.48 -12.69 5.65
N CYS A 14 -7.10 -13.66 6.50
CA CYS A 14 -5.73 -13.77 7.03
C CYS A 14 -4.69 -13.98 5.93
N LEU A 15 -4.96 -14.85 4.95
CA LEU A 15 -4.05 -15.07 3.83
C LEU A 15 -3.94 -13.84 2.92
N TYR A 16 -5.06 -13.14 2.68
CA TYR A 16 -5.06 -11.88 1.94
C TYR A 16 -4.20 -10.83 2.64
N ASP A 17 -4.41 -10.62 3.95
CA ASP A 17 -3.66 -9.64 4.73
C ASP A 17 -2.16 -9.98 4.81
N TRP A 18 -1.83 -11.27 4.96
CA TRP A 18 -0.46 -11.76 4.94
C TRP A 18 0.22 -11.48 3.59
N ALA A 19 -0.43 -11.82 2.47
CA ALA A 19 0.11 -11.61 1.13
C ALA A 19 0.25 -10.12 0.80
N ASN A 20 -0.74 -9.29 1.17
CA ASN A 20 -0.69 -7.85 0.96
C ASN A 20 0.47 -7.21 1.74
N SER A 21 0.67 -7.61 3.00
CA SER A 21 1.78 -7.13 3.83
C SER A 21 3.14 -7.54 3.27
N ALA A 22 3.27 -8.79 2.81
CA ALA A 22 4.50 -9.28 2.16
C ALA A 22 4.80 -8.49 0.87
N TYR A 23 3.79 -8.19 0.05
CA TYR A 23 3.93 -7.38 -1.15
C TYR A 23 4.36 -5.93 -0.84
N ALA A 24 3.69 -5.28 0.11
CA ALA A 24 3.98 -3.89 0.46
C ALA A 24 5.43 -3.72 0.97
N THR A 25 5.90 -4.66 1.78
CA THR A 25 7.26 -4.60 2.33
C THR A 25 8.33 -4.95 1.30
N THR A 26 8.16 -6.05 0.57
CA THR A 26 9.20 -6.53 -0.37
C THR A 26 9.21 -5.75 -1.67
N VAL A 27 8.04 -5.55 -2.28
CA VAL A 27 7.93 -4.94 -3.61
C VAL A 27 7.88 -3.42 -3.47
N MET A 28 6.96 -2.87 -2.68
CA MET A 28 6.78 -1.42 -2.63
C MET A 28 7.90 -0.72 -1.86
N ALA A 29 8.30 -1.23 -0.69
CA ALA A 29 9.34 -0.58 0.11
C ALA A 29 10.77 -1.00 -0.31
N GLY A 30 11.00 -2.29 -0.57
CA GLY A 30 12.33 -2.81 -0.90
C GLY A 30 12.74 -2.64 -2.37
N PHE A 31 11.94 -3.20 -3.28
CA PHE A 31 12.31 -3.29 -4.70
C PHE A 31 12.05 -1.99 -5.48
N PHE A 32 10.90 -1.36 -5.27
CA PHE A 32 10.44 -0.25 -6.10
C PHE A 32 11.38 0.96 -6.13
N PRO A 33 11.99 1.42 -5.02
CA PRO A 33 12.93 2.55 -5.07
C PRO A 33 14.15 2.27 -5.95
N ILE A 34 14.65 1.02 -5.92
CA ILE A 34 15.80 0.59 -6.73
C ILE A 34 15.40 0.56 -8.21
N PHE A 35 14.22 0.01 -8.52
CA PHE A 35 13.67 0.01 -9.86
C PHE A 35 13.47 1.43 -10.40
N PHE A 36 12.85 2.31 -9.60
CA PHE A 36 12.59 3.70 -9.97
C PHE A 36 13.89 4.43 -10.31
N LYS A 37 14.93 4.32 -9.47
CA LYS A 37 16.24 4.89 -9.76
C LYS A 37 16.83 4.33 -11.07
N LYS A 38 16.78 3.01 -11.26
CA LYS A 38 17.42 2.34 -12.41
C LYS A 38 16.71 2.56 -13.75
N TYR A 39 15.40 2.83 -13.76
CA TYR A 39 14.63 2.91 -15.01
C TYR A 39 13.97 4.27 -15.24
N TRP A 40 13.50 4.95 -14.18
CA TRP A 40 12.79 6.23 -14.28
C TRP A 40 13.64 7.44 -13.86
N SER A 41 14.77 7.23 -13.19
CA SER A 41 15.71 8.30 -12.80
C SER A 41 17.14 8.00 -13.29
N LEU A 42 17.25 7.51 -14.53
CA LEU A 42 18.52 7.18 -15.17
C LEU A 42 19.43 8.42 -15.24
N GLY A 43 20.64 8.30 -14.70
CA GLY A 43 21.64 9.38 -14.70
C GLY A 43 21.43 10.46 -13.64
N ALA A 44 20.34 10.41 -12.88
CA ALA A 44 20.13 11.32 -11.76
C ALA A 44 20.95 10.91 -10.54
N ASP A 45 21.40 11.90 -9.76
CA ASP A 45 22.00 11.65 -8.46
C ASP A 45 20.99 10.96 -7.51
N VAL A 46 21.51 10.23 -6.52
CA VAL A 46 20.69 9.51 -5.53
C VAL A 46 19.77 10.48 -4.78
N THR A 47 20.24 11.69 -4.48
CA THR A 47 19.45 12.71 -3.80
C THR A 47 18.26 13.16 -4.63
N GLN A 48 18.48 13.41 -5.92
CA GLN A 48 17.42 13.84 -6.85
C GLN A 48 16.40 12.72 -7.09
N SER A 49 16.86 11.49 -7.29
CA SER A 49 16.00 10.31 -7.46
C SER A 49 15.08 10.11 -6.25
N THR A 50 15.64 10.27 -5.03
CA THR A 50 14.90 10.13 -3.77
C THR A 50 13.91 11.28 -3.57
N ALA A 51 14.29 12.50 -3.93
CA ALA A 51 13.40 13.66 -3.87
C ALA A 51 12.20 13.52 -4.81
N MET A 52 12.41 13.05 -6.04
CA MET A 52 11.32 12.79 -7.00
C MET A 52 10.37 11.70 -6.52
N LEU A 53 10.92 10.59 -6.01
CA LEU A 53 10.13 9.50 -5.44
C LEU A 53 9.32 9.98 -4.22
N GLY A 54 9.95 10.78 -3.35
CA GLY A 54 9.30 11.39 -2.19
C GLY A 54 8.16 12.33 -2.60
N ALA A 55 8.38 13.21 -3.58
CA ALA A 55 7.36 14.11 -4.10
C ALA A 55 6.15 13.36 -4.67
N ALA A 56 6.39 12.28 -5.43
CA ALA A 56 5.33 11.41 -5.95
C ALA A 56 4.53 10.76 -4.81
N ASN A 57 5.22 10.27 -3.77
CA ASN A 57 4.57 9.66 -2.61
C ASN A 57 3.77 10.68 -1.78
N SER A 58 4.26 11.92 -1.66
CA SER A 58 3.52 13.02 -1.01
C SER A 58 2.26 13.39 -1.77
N LEU A 59 2.32 13.47 -3.11
CA LEU A 59 1.14 13.73 -3.93
C LEU A 59 0.11 12.61 -3.80
N ALA A 60 0.55 11.35 -3.86
CA ALA A 60 -0.32 10.20 -3.63
C ALA A 60 -0.96 10.24 -2.23
N GLY A 61 -0.16 10.57 -1.20
CA GLY A 61 -0.67 10.73 0.17
C GLY A 61 -1.70 11.84 0.31
N LEU A 62 -1.52 12.97 -0.38
CA LEU A 62 -2.48 14.07 -0.40
C LEU A 62 -3.80 13.67 -1.07
N LEU A 63 -3.72 12.94 -2.20
CA LEU A 63 -4.91 12.38 -2.85
C LEU A 63 -5.64 11.41 -1.93
N VAL A 64 -4.90 10.52 -1.25
CA VAL A 64 -5.48 9.60 -0.26
C VAL A 64 -6.12 10.38 0.89
N ALA A 65 -5.49 11.44 1.41
CA ALA A 65 -6.06 12.24 2.50
C ALA A 65 -7.41 12.88 2.14
N ILE A 66 -7.58 13.28 0.88
CA ILE A 66 -8.85 13.85 0.38
C ILE A 66 -9.89 12.76 0.12
N LEU A 67 -9.48 11.64 -0.48
CA LEU A 67 -10.40 10.57 -0.89
C LEU A 67 -10.82 9.65 0.26
N ALA A 68 -9.94 9.41 1.23
CA ALA A 68 -10.18 8.54 2.38
C ALA A 68 -11.46 8.87 3.15
N PRO A 69 -11.78 10.12 3.53
CA PRO A 69 -13.04 10.41 4.23
C PRO A 69 -14.27 10.15 3.36
N ILE A 70 -14.19 10.38 2.04
CA ILE A 70 -15.31 10.16 1.12
C ILE A 70 -15.57 8.65 0.98
N LEU A 71 -14.52 7.88 0.70
CA LEU A 71 -14.60 6.43 0.56
C LEU A 71 -14.98 5.76 1.89
N GLY A 72 -14.46 6.26 3.01
CA GLY A 72 -14.81 5.81 4.35
C GLY A 72 -16.29 6.03 4.65
N ALA A 73 -16.82 7.23 4.38
CA ALA A 73 -18.24 7.52 4.58
C ALA A 73 -19.16 6.65 3.69
N ILE A 74 -18.71 6.28 2.49
CA ILE A 74 -19.42 5.32 1.63
C ILE A 74 -19.39 3.91 2.24
N ALA A 75 -18.21 3.46 2.71
CA ALA A 75 -18.05 2.16 3.35
C ALA A 75 -18.92 2.01 4.62
N ASP A 76 -18.99 3.07 5.43
CA ASP A 76 -19.80 3.10 6.67
C ASP A 76 -21.31 3.00 6.38
N ARG A 77 -21.78 3.61 5.29
CA ARG A 77 -23.17 3.47 4.83
C ARG A 77 -23.47 2.10 4.24
N GLY A 78 -22.45 1.42 3.71
CA GLY A 78 -22.55 0.12 3.07
C GLY A 78 -22.82 -1.04 4.01
N GLY A 79 -22.64 -0.87 5.33
CA GLY A 79 -23.12 -1.80 6.37
C GLY A 79 -22.93 -3.28 6.04
N TYR A 80 -21.76 -3.68 5.56
CA TYR A 80 -21.50 -5.08 5.21
C TYR A 80 -21.41 -5.92 6.49
N LYS A 81 -22.44 -6.77 6.69
CA LYS A 81 -22.38 -7.98 7.52
C LYS A 81 -21.74 -9.14 6.74
#